data_AF-A0A139X4U7-F1
#
_entry.id   AF-A0A139X4U7-F1
#
_cell.length_a   1.000
_cell.length_b   1.000
_cell.length_c   1.000
_cell.angle_alpha   90.00
_cell.angle_beta   90.00
_cell.angle_gamma   90.00
#
_symmetry.space_group_name_H-M   'P 1'
#
loop_
_entity.id
_entity.type
_entity.pdbx_description
1 polymer ?
#
loop_
_entity_poly.entity_id
_entity_poly.type
_entity_poly.pdbx_seq_one_letter_code
_entity_poly.pdbx_strand_id
1 'polypeptide(L)'
;MDEKTSIQARVGLHPNKAAGVKQPVHFAARYGRIGATHLFAALSVAEGLIYGCCRLAKTFLDFQGFLLEVLIPEAIRRGVRHIYLILDNGSTHAP
;
A
#
# COMPACT_ATOMS: atom_id res chain seq x y z
N MET A 1 -10.95 -5.47 -1.19
CA MET A 1 -9.89 -4.67 -0.54
C MET A 1 -8.66 -5.54 -0.48
N ASP A 2 -7.49 -4.95 -0.59
CA ASP A 2 -6.22 -5.65 -0.52
C ASP A 2 -5.19 -4.80 0.26
N GLU A 3 -4.16 -5.45 0.77
CA GLU A 3 -3.00 -4.79 1.36
C GLU A 3 -1.72 -5.07 0.58
N LYS A 4 -1.09 -4.01 0.08
CA LYS A 4 0.30 -4.11 -0.34
C LYS A 4 1.21 -3.95 0.87
N THR A 5 1.65 -5.09 1.39
CA THR A 5 2.52 -5.13 2.58
C THR A 5 3.99 -4.82 2.27
N SER A 6 4.68 -4.27 3.27
CA SER A 6 6.12 -3.98 3.26
C SER A 6 6.61 -3.26 1.99
N ILE A 7 5.95 -2.16 1.65
CA ILE A 7 6.47 -1.23 0.64
C ILE A 7 7.73 -0.59 1.24
N GLN A 8 8.88 -1.07 0.78
CA GLN A 8 10.18 -0.73 1.36
C GLN A 8 10.82 0.45 0.65
N ALA A 9 11.16 1.47 1.43
CA ALA A 9 12.11 2.46 0.99
C ALA A 9 13.52 1.83 1.01
N ARG A 10 14.24 2.01 -0.10
CA ARG A 10 15.55 1.39 -0.33
C ARG A 10 16.55 2.43 -0.79
N VAL A 11 17.78 2.31 -0.29
CA VAL A 11 18.91 3.14 -0.70
C VAL A 11 20.03 2.23 -1.20
N GLY A 12 20.65 2.61 -2.32
CA GLY A 12 21.81 1.89 -2.83
C GLY A 12 22.95 1.98 -1.83
N LEU A 13 23.59 0.85 -1.50
CA LEU A 13 24.75 0.84 -0.60
C LEU A 13 26.01 1.43 -1.26
N HIS A 14 25.99 1.56 -2.58
CA HIS A 14 27.06 2.15 -3.38
C HIS A 14 26.46 3.17 -4.34
N PRO A 15 27.21 4.19 -4.77
CA PRO A 15 26.76 5.12 -5.80
C PRO A 15 26.48 4.39 -7.13
N ASN A 16 25.47 4.86 -7.86
CA ASN A 16 25.26 4.43 -9.24
C ASN A 16 26.42 4.92 -10.11
N LYS A 17 26.85 4.10 -11.07
CA LYS A 17 27.83 4.51 -12.07
C LYS A 17 27.08 5.02 -13.29
N ALA A 18 27.35 6.27 -13.67
CA ALA A 18 26.82 6.85 -14.89
C ALA A 18 27.28 6.05 -16.12
N ALA A 19 26.53 6.20 -17.22
CA ALA A 19 26.93 5.61 -18.49
C ALA A 19 28.25 6.23 -18.98
N GLY A 20 29.02 5.43 -19.71
CA GLY A 20 30.27 5.84 -20.38
C GLY A 20 30.38 5.25 -21.77
N VAL A 21 31.46 5.55 -22.48
CA VAL A 21 31.70 4.98 -23.83
C VAL A 21 31.78 3.46 -23.72
N LYS A 22 30.85 2.75 -24.40
CA LYS A 22 30.68 1.28 -24.34
C LYS A 22 30.35 0.74 -22.94
N GLN A 23 29.83 1.56 -22.02
CA GLN A 23 29.41 1.11 -20.69
C GLN A 23 28.01 1.67 -20.36
N PRO A 24 27.02 0.82 -20.03
CA PRO A 24 25.69 1.29 -19.65
C PRO A 24 25.68 1.88 -18.23
N VAL A 25 24.56 2.47 -17.84
CA VAL A 25 24.34 2.84 -16.43
C VAL A 25 24.36 1.57 -15.58
N HIS A 26 25.13 1.59 -14.50
CA HIS A 26 25.11 0.53 -13.50
C HIS A 26 24.50 1.04 -12.20
N PHE A 27 23.31 0.52 -11.89
CA PHE A 27 22.66 0.76 -10.61
C PHE A 27 23.28 -0.11 -9.52
N ALA A 28 23.27 0.38 -8.29
CA ALA A 28 23.75 -0.38 -7.14
C ALA A 28 23.03 -1.73 -7.02
N ALA A 29 23.76 -2.84 -6.99
CA ALA A 29 23.14 -4.18 -6.88
C ALA A 29 22.63 -4.50 -5.46
N ARG A 30 23.15 -3.80 -4.45
CA ARG A 30 22.81 -4.02 -3.04
C ARG A 30 22.13 -2.77 -2.46
N TYR A 31 21.12 -3.02 -1.64
CA TYR A 31 20.29 -1.98 -1.04
C TYR A 31 20.18 -2.15 0.46
N GLY A 32 20.25 -1.04 1.19
CA GLY A 32 19.81 -0.95 2.58
C GLY A 32 18.31 -0.71 2.64
N ARG A 33 17.64 -1.27 3.66
CA ARG A 33 16.25 -0.96 3.98
C ARG A 33 16.23 0.22 4.95
N ILE A 34 15.52 1.29 4.59
CA ILE A 34 15.48 2.54 5.39
C ILE A 34 14.10 2.78 6.02
N GLY A 35 13.18 1.82 5.85
CA GLY A 35 11.83 1.89 6.36
C GLY A 35 10.88 1.06 5.49
N ALA A 36 9.71 0.76 6.05
CA ALA A 36 8.63 0.14 5.32
C ALA A 36 7.30 0.76 5.72
N THR A 37 6.37 0.78 4.78
CA THR A 37 4.97 1.11 5.04
C THR A 37 4.07 0.03 4.46
N HIS A 38 2.82 0.02 4.90
CA HIS A 38 1.79 -0.90 4.45
C HIS A 38 0.68 -0.08 3.81
N LEU A 39 0.34 -0.40 2.57
CA LEU A 39 -0.79 0.23 1.88
C LEU A 39 -2.02 -0.64 2.08
N PHE A 40 -3.09 -0.06 2.61
CA PHE A 40 -4.44 -0.58 2.51
C PHE A 40 -5.12 0.09 1.33
N ALA A 41 -5.76 -0.69 0.45
CA ALA A 41 -6.46 -0.16 -0.71
C ALA A 41 -7.79 -0.88 -0.98
N ALA A 42 -8.82 -0.11 -1.33
CA ALA A 42 -10.11 -0.63 -1.75
C ALA A 42 -10.46 -0.11 -3.15
N LEU A 43 -11.11 -0.97 -3.93
CA LEU A 43 -11.71 -0.64 -5.22
C LEU A 43 -13.23 -0.68 -5.07
N SER A 44 -13.90 0.43 -5.38
CA SER A 44 -15.34 0.43 -5.64
C SER A 44 -15.60 -0.24 -6.99
N VAL A 45 -16.09 -1.47 -6.98
CA VAL A 45 -16.37 -2.23 -8.21
C VAL A 45 -17.47 -1.56 -9.04
N ALA A 46 -18.45 -0.93 -8.38
CA ALA A 46 -19.56 -0.27 -9.04
C ALA A 46 -19.14 0.96 -9.86
N GLU A 47 -18.04 1.63 -9.47
CA GLU A 47 -17.70 2.97 -10.00
C GLU A 47 -16.25 3.10 -10.48
N GLY A 48 -15.40 2.10 -10.22
CA GLY A 48 -13.99 2.12 -10.58
C GLY A 48 -13.13 3.06 -9.72
N LEU A 49 -13.63 3.53 -8.57
CA LEU A 49 -12.87 4.42 -7.68
C LEU A 49 -11.95 3.64 -6.74
N ILE A 50 -10.73 4.15 -6.54
CA ILE A 50 -9.74 3.56 -5.64
C ILE A 50 -9.56 4.46 -4.42
N TYR A 51 -9.61 3.85 -3.25
CA TYR A 51 -9.33 4.49 -1.96
C TYR A 51 -8.13 3.80 -1.33
N GLY A 52 -7.24 4.54 -0.69
CA GLY A 52 -6.12 3.92 -0.02
C GLY A 52 -5.47 4.81 1.03
N CYS A 53 -4.76 4.16 1.95
CA CYS A 53 -3.97 4.84 2.95
C CYS A 53 -2.73 4.03 3.31
N CYS A 54 -1.66 4.74 3.67
CA CYS A 54 -0.47 4.12 4.23
C CYS A 54 -0.58 4.02 5.75
N ARG A 55 -0.12 2.91 6.31
CA ARG A 55 -0.02 2.64 7.75
C ARG A 55 1.39 2.13 8.08
N LEU A 56 1.81 2.30 9.33
CA LEU A 56 3.11 1.83 9.80
C LEU A 56 3.08 0.32 10.10
N ALA A 57 1.92 -0.20 10.49
CA ALA A 57 1.68 -1.60 10.73
C ALA A 57 0.57 -2.15 9.83
N LYS A 58 0.34 -3.47 9.91
CA LYS A 58 -0.69 -4.20 9.18
C LYS A 58 -1.53 -5.07 10.12
N THR A 59 -1.91 -4.52 11.26
CA THR A 59 -2.72 -5.20 12.27
C THR A 59 -4.20 -5.13 11.92
N PHE A 60 -5.02 -5.93 12.61
CA PHE A 60 -6.47 -5.80 12.53
C PHE A 60 -6.96 -4.40 12.90
N LEU A 61 -6.30 -3.73 13.85
CA LEU A 61 -6.63 -2.36 14.22
C LEU A 61 -6.36 -1.37 13.08
N ASP A 62 -5.26 -1.54 12.33
CA ASP A 62 -4.98 -0.71 11.16
C ASP A 62 -6.03 -0.92 10.05
N PHE A 63 -6.48 -2.16 9.87
CA PHE A 63 -7.57 -2.51 8.95
C PHE A 63 -8.89 -1.84 9.37
N GLN A 64 -9.28 -1.96 10.64
CA GLN A 64 -10.46 -1.28 11.17
C GLN A 64 -10.36 0.24 11.00
N GLY A 65 -9.18 0.81 11.28
CA GLY A 65 -8.91 2.22 11.07
C GLY A 65 -9.13 2.63 9.62
N PHE A 66 -8.64 1.86 8.65
CA PHE A 66 -8.90 2.15 7.24
C PHE A 66 -10.40 2.14 6.89
N LEU A 67 -11.18 1.20 7.44
CA LEU A 67 -12.63 1.18 7.22
C LEU A 67 -13.32 2.42 7.79
N LEU A 68 -13.00 2.77 9.04
CA LEU A 68 -13.69 3.83 9.79
C LEU A 68 -13.24 5.24 9.38
N GLU A 69 -11.98 5.41 8.99
CA GLU A 69 -11.41 6.71 8.67
C GLU A 69 -11.47 7.04 7.18
N VAL A 70 -11.51 6.03 6.30
CA VAL A 70 -11.46 6.23 4.84
C VAL A 70 -12.72 5.72 4.17
N LEU A 71 -13.02 4.42 4.24
CA LEU A 71 -14.09 3.84 3.41
C LEU A 71 -15.50 4.28 3.83
N ILE A 72 -15.82 4.23 5.13
CA ILE A 72 -17.15 4.57 5.62
C ILE A 72 -17.46 6.06 5.44
N PRO A 73 -16.57 7.02 5.81
CA PRO A 73 -16.83 8.45 5.57
C PRO A 73 -17.06 8.75 4.09
N GLU A 74 -16.27 8.13 3.21
CA GLU A 74 -16.40 8.32 1.77
C GLU A 74 -17.70 7.72 1.21
N ALA A 75 -18.08 6.53 1.67
CA ALA A 75 -19.35 5.90 1.34
C ALA A 75 -20.54 6.79 1.75
N ILE A 76 -20.52 7.34 2.98
CA ILE A 76 -21.54 8.26 3.49
C ILE A 76 -21.63 9.51 2.61
N ARG A 77 -20.48 10.14 2.32
CA ARG A 77 -20.41 11.35 1.46
C ARG A 77 -21.04 11.12 0.10
N ARG A 78 -20.97 9.89 -0.40
CA ARG A 78 -21.47 9.49 -1.72
C ARG A 78 -22.88 8.88 -1.70
N GLY A 79 -23.52 8.82 -0.52
CA GLY A 79 -24.87 8.26 -0.36
C GLY A 79 -24.95 6.74 -0.52
N VAL A 80 -23.82 6.04 -0.36
CA VAL A 80 -23.76 4.58 -0.42
C VAL A 80 -24.40 4.01 0.85
N ARG A 81 -25.40 3.13 0.68
CA ARG A 81 -26.16 2.55 1.80
C ARG A 81 -25.60 1.25 2.34
N HIS A 82 -24.91 0.48 1.49
CA HIS A 82 -24.36 -0.82 1.84
C HIS A 82 -22.94 -0.94 1.30
N ILE A 83 -22.05 -1.48 2.14
CA ILE A 83 -20.68 -1.82 1.75
C ILE A 83 -20.54 -3.33 1.91
N TYR A 84 -20.27 -4.02 0.81
CA TYR A 84 -19.92 -5.44 0.81
C TYR A 84 -18.41 -5.55 0.60
N LEU A 85 -17.71 -6.09 1.59
CA LEU A 85 -16.26 -6.26 1.53
C LEU A 85 -15.92 -7.62 0.90
N ILE A 86 -15.15 -7.59 -0.18
CA ILE A 86 -14.48 -8.76 -0.74
C ILE A 86 -13.02 -8.69 -0.30
N LEU A 87 -12.58 -9.63 0.51
CA LEU A 87 -11.26 -9.69 1.13
C LEU A 87 -10.60 -11.03 0.80
N ASP A 88 -9.27 -11.10 0.92
CA ASP A 88 -8.60 -12.39 0.98
C ASP A 88 -8.71 -12.99 2.39
N ASN A 89 -8.04 -14.12 2.63
CA ASN A 89 -8.01 -14.79 3.94
C ASN A 89 -6.85 -14.33 4.84
N GLY A 90 -6.33 -13.11 4.61
CA GLY A 90 -5.25 -12.53 5.37
C GLY A 90 -5.59 -12.38 6.85
N SER A 91 -4.61 -12.67 7.72
CA SER A 91 -4.77 -12.52 9.18
C SER A 91 -5.05 -11.09 9.62
N THR A 92 -4.75 -10.11 8.77
CA THR A 92 -5.02 -8.69 9.01
C THR A 92 -6.53 -8.39 9.04
N HIS A 93 -7.37 -9.28 8.51
CA HIS A 93 -8.83 -9.15 8.51
C HIS A 93 -9.53 -9.84 9.67
N ALA A 94 -8.79 -10.60 10.48
CA ALA A 94 -9.31 -11.33 11.62
C ALA A 94 -8.85 -10.69 12.95
N PRO A 95 -9.73 -10.61 13.98
CA PRO A 95 -9.37 -10.15 15.32
C PRO A 95 -8.32 -11.02 16.03
#